data_AF-A0AAU3FJW0-F1
#
_entry.id   AF-A0AAU3FJW0-F1
#
_cell.length_a   1.000
_cell.length_b   1.000
_cell.length_c   1.000
_cell.angle_alpha   90.00
_cell.angle_beta   90.00
_cell.angle_gamma   90.00
#
_symmetry.space_group_name_H-M   'P 1'
#
loop_
_entity.id
_entity.type
_entity.pdbx_description
1 polymer ?
#
loop_
_entity_poly.entity_id
_entity_poly.type
_entity_poly.pdbx_seq_one_letter_code
_entity_poly.pdbx_strand_id
1 'polypeptide(L)'
;MIEVSGKTQSGSLPGRSRDRRRTLRVTLESLLGVFLASSLLLLGAGAAQAGAGTPQARGSAALGTQAIDYYEFRAQHSEKCLDVANASTAHLTPIVQGNCWGGTNQHWRWIAVGNGYYEIRAQHSDKCLDVANASTAHGTPVVQGNCWGGTNQHWRFVLLSNGFYEIRARHSDKCLDVANASTAHAARVVQGDCWGGTNQHWRLAYAGTWG
;
A
#
# COMPACT_ATOMS: atom_id res chain seq x y z
N MET A 1 -41.99 39.59 51.93
CA MET A 1 -42.79 38.96 50.84
C MET A 1 -42.31 37.51 50.75
N ILE A 2 -42.81 36.68 51.66
CA ILE A 2 -43.74 35.56 51.40
C ILE A 2 -43.01 34.31 50.85
N GLU A 3 -43.02 33.25 51.66
CA GLU A 3 -42.55 31.89 51.35
C GLU A 3 -43.60 31.07 50.56
N VAL A 4 -43.39 29.74 50.54
CA VAL A 4 -44.31 28.62 50.18
C VAL A 4 -44.15 28.17 48.71
N SER A 5 -44.03 26.89 48.34
CA SER A 5 -43.72 25.57 48.95
C SER A 5 -43.99 24.54 47.82
N GLY A 6 -43.35 23.36 47.78
CA GLY A 6 -43.63 22.39 46.70
C GLY A 6 -42.86 21.06 46.70
N LYS A 7 -43.31 20.08 47.50
CA LYS A 7 -42.93 18.64 47.50
C LYS A 7 -44.16 17.80 47.14
N THR A 8 -44.15 16.61 46.53
CA THR A 8 -43.12 15.67 45.98
C THR A 8 -43.85 14.75 44.96
N GLN A 9 -43.21 13.92 44.12
CA GLN A 9 -42.94 12.46 44.34
C GLN A 9 -42.48 11.85 42.98
N SER A 10 -41.44 11.00 42.92
CA SER A 10 -41.42 9.51 43.01
C SER A 10 -42.11 8.73 41.86
N GLY A 11 -41.37 7.84 41.18
CA GLY A 11 -41.91 6.95 40.13
C GLY A 11 -40.91 5.90 39.58
N SER A 12 -41.19 4.61 39.84
CA SER A 12 -40.49 3.36 39.44
C SER A 12 -40.89 2.84 38.03
N LEU A 13 -40.21 1.94 37.29
CA LEU A 13 -38.93 1.16 37.37
C LEU A 13 -38.57 0.69 35.90
N PRO A 14 -37.50 -0.09 35.58
CA PRO A 14 -36.94 -0.15 34.21
C PRO A 14 -37.57 -1.17 33.24
N GLY A 15 -37.51 -0.86 31.94
CA GLY A 15 -37.80 -1.78 30.84
C GLY A 15 -36.59 -2.61 30.40
N ARG A 16 -36.74 -3.94 30.31
CA ARG A 16 -35.65 -4.90 30.09
C ARG A 16 -35.70 -5.54 28.69
N SER A 17 -34.52 -5.85 28.16
CA SER A 17 -34.24 -6.88 27.14
C SER A 17 -34.63 -6.62 25.67
N ARG A 18 -33.66 -6.82 24.76
CA ARG A 18 -33.51 -8.12 24.09
C ARG A 18 -32.08 -8.34 23.58
N ASP A 19 -31.48 -9.44 24.04
CA ASP A 19 -30.20 -9.97 23.59
C ASP A 19 -30.32 -10.51 22.15
N ARG A 20 -29.30 -10.29 21.31
CA ARG A 20 -29.07 -11.05 20.07
C ARG A 20 -27.56 -11.30 19.85
N ARG A 21 -26.92 -12.01 20.78
CA ARG A 21 -25.68 -12.76 20.52
C ARG A 21 -25.88 -13.65 19.28
N ARG A 22 -25.27 -13.27 18.16
CA ARG A 22 -25.15 -14.14 16.97
C ARG A 22 -23.91 -15.03 17.13
N THR A 23 -24.10 -16.18 17.76
CA THR A 23 -23.07 -17.21 17.87
C THR A 23 -22.94 -17.95 16.53
N LEU A 24 -21.93 -17.61 15.73
CA LEU A 24 -21.60 -18.36 14.51
C LEU A 24 -20.96 -19.70 14.90
N ARG A 25 -21.63 -20.81 14.59
CA ARG A 25 -21.05 -22.16 14.64
C ARG A 25 -20.43 -22.48 13.28
N VAL A 26 -19.15 -22.80 13.27
CA VAL A 26 -18.49 -23.41 12.10
C VAL A 26 -18.60 -24.92 12.24
N THR A 27 -19.27 -25.58 11.30
CA THR A 27 -19.35 -27.04 11.20
C THR A 27 -18.26 -27.56 10.27
N LEU A 28 -17.47 -28.52 10.75
CA LEU A 28 -16.43 -29.18 9.99
C LEU A 28 -16.96 -30.54 9.54
N GLU A 29 -17.11 -30.78 8.23
CA GLU A 29 -17.36 -32.11 7.70
C GLU A 29 -16.23 -32.54 6.76
N SER A 30 -15.61 -33.66 7.12
CA SER A 30 -14.57 -34.34 6.36
C SER A 30 -15.17 -35.57 5.68
N LEU A 31 -15.06 -35.66 4.36
CA LEU A 31 -15.44 -36.86 3.61
C LEU A 31 -14.22 -37.43 2.88
N LEU A 32 -13.80 -38.63 3.27
CA LEU A 32 -12.84 -39.41 2.52
C LEU A 32 -13.48 -39.92 1.23
N GLY A 33 -12.81 -39.71 0.11
CA GLY A 33 -13.21 -40.30 -1.17
C GLY A 33 -12.64 -41.71 -1.35
N VAL A 34 -13.50 -42.69 -1.58
CA VAL A 34 -13.15 -43.98 -2.21
C VAL A 34 -14.30 -44.37 -3.13
N PHE A 35 -14.06 -44.40 -4.44
CA PHE A 35 -14.91 -45.11 -5.40
C PHE A 35 -14.05 -46.07 -6.21
N LEU A 36 -14.55 -47.30 -6.33
CA LEU A 36 -13.84 -48.44 -6.90
C LEU A 36 -13.72 -48.32 -8.43
N ALA A 37 -12.55 -48.67 -8.96
CA ALA A 37 -12.36 -48.84 -10.39
C ALA A 37 -12.98 -50.17 -10.85
N SER A 38 -13.85 -50.12 -11.85
CA SER A 38 -14.37 -51.30 -12.56
C SER A 38 -13.86 -51.28 -13.99
N SER A 39 -12.90 -52.15 -14.30
CA SER A 39 -12.37 -52.34 -15.64
C SER A 39 -13.31 -53.19 -16.48
N LEU A 40 -13.64 -52.74 -17.70
CA LEU A 40 -14.27 -53.57 -18.72
C LEU A 40 -13.41 -53.52 -19.99
N LEU A 41 -12.80 -54.65 -20.36
CA LEU A 41 -12.09 -54.78 -21.64
C LEU A 41 -13.12 -54.93 -22.77
N LEU A 42 -12.99 -54.09 -23.79
CA LEU A 42 -13.65 -54.27 -25.09
C LEU A 42 -12.58 -54.51 -26.16
N LEU A 43 -12.59 -55.70 -26.75
CA LEU A 43 -11.78 -56.07 -27.91
C LEU A 43 -12.38 -55.44 -29.17
N GLY A 44 -11.92 -54.24 -29.52
CA GLY A 44 -12.29 -53.53 -30.75
C GLY A 44 -11.14 -53.50 -31.75
N ALA A 45 -11.16 -54.39 -32.76
CA ALA A 45 -10.26 -54.29 -33.91
C ALA A 45 -10.76 -53.20 -34.87
N GLY A 46 -10.23 -51.98 -34.72
CA GLY A 46 -10.53 -50.83 -35.58
C GLY A 46 -9.31 -50.42 -36.39
N ALA A 47 -9.42 -50.41 -37.72
CA ALA A 47 -8.33 -50.01 -38.61
C ALA A 47 -7.99 -48.53 -38.43
N ALA A 48 -6.70 -48.22 -38.24
CA ALA A 48 -6.23 -46.85 -38.09
C ALA A 48 -6.36 -46.07 -39.42
N GLN A 49 -7.27 -45.09 -39.47
CA GLN A 49 -7.28 -44.08 -40.51
C GLN A 49 -6.31 -42.96 -40.12
N ALA A 50 -5.27 -42.75 -40.94
CA ALA A 50 -4.33 -41.65 -40.77
C ALA A 50 -4.97 -40.31 -41.16
N GLY A 51 -5.70 -39.71 -40.21
CA GLY A 51 -6.12 -38.31 -40.32
C GLY A 51 -4.89 -37.40 -40.22
N ALA A 52 -4.56 -36.71 -41.31
CA ALA A 52 -3.52 -35.69 -41.32
C ALA A 52 -3.97 -34.47 -40.51
N GLY A 53 -3.81 -34.54 -39.19
CA GLY A 53 -3.96 -33.40 -38.31
C GLY A 53 -2.96 -32.31 -38.70
N THR A 54 -3.47 -31.15 -39.11
CA THR A 54 -2.63 -29.95 -39.28
C THR A 54 -1.90 -29.67 -37.96
N PRO A 55 -0.62 -29.25 -38.00
CA PRO A 55 0.05 -28.81 -36.79
C PRO A 55 -0.64 -27.54 -36.30
N GLN A 56 -1.57 -27.69 -35.35
CA GLN A 56 -2.17 -26.56 -34.66
C GLN A 56 -1.02 -25.82 -33.97
N ALA A 57 -0.70 -24.65 -34.51
CA ALA A 57 0.34 -23.79 -33.95
C ALA A 57 0.01 -23.58 -32.48
N ARG A 58 0.88 -24.11 -31.60
CA ARG A 58 0.81 -23.83 -30.17
C ARG A 58 0.99 -22.32 -30.06
N GLY A 59 -0.09 -21.60 -29.77
CA GLY A 59 -0.03 -20.18 -29.57
C GLY A 59 1.02 -19.89 -28.52
N SER A 60 2.08 -19.18 -28.92
CA SER A 60 3.05 -18.67 -27.96
C SER A 60 2.28 -17.81 -26.98
N ALA A 61 2.11 -18.32 -25.75
CA ALA A 61 1.54 -17.53 -24.67
C ALA A 61 2.48 -16.33 -24.49
N ALA A 62 2.04 -15.17 -24.96
CA ALA A 62 2.73 -13.93 -24.68
C ALA A 62 2.83 -13.82 -23.15
N LEU A 63 4.05 -13.72 -22.64
CA LEU A 63 4.29 -13.47 -21.22
C LEU A 63 3.64 -12.11 -20.92
N GLY A 64 2.45 -12.13 -20.32
CA GLY A 64 1.71 -10.92 -20.02
C GLY A 64 2.54 -10.06 -19.07
N THR A 65 2.86 -8.83 -19.49
CA THR A 65 3.35 -7.81 -18.56
C THR A 65 2.31 -7.66 -17.45
N GLN A 66 2.72 -7.87 -16.21
CA GLN A 66 1.85 -7.58 -15.08
C GLN A 66 1.64 -6.07 -15.03
N ALA A 67 0.39 -5.65 -15.17
CA ALA A 67 0.01 -4.24 -15.08
C ALA A 67 0.31 -3.71 -13.67
N ILE A 68 0.92 -2.53 -13.58
CA ILE A 68 1.49 -1.98 -12.35
C ILE A 68 0.78 -0.67 -12.00
N ASP A 69 0.16 -0.62 -10.82
CA ASP A 69 -0.47 0.58 -10.29
C ASP A 69 0.56 1.56 -9.71
N TYR A 70 0.38 2.84 -10.02
CA TYR A 70 1.17 3.93 -9.48
C TYR A 70 0.29 4.94 -8.72
N TYR A 71 0.91 5.64 -7.78
CA TYR A 71 0.26 6.61 -6.91
C TYR A 71 1.10 7.88 -6.76
N GLU A 72 0.42 9.02 -6.68
CA GLU A 72 0.98 10.27 -6.18
C GLU A 72 0.89 10.30 -4.65
N PHE A 73 1.98 10.66 -3.97
CA PHE A 73 1.99 10.81 -2.51
C PHE A 73 1.81 12.30 -2.19
N ARG A 74 0.64 12.70 -1.69
CA ARG A 74 0.29 14.10 -1.46
C ARG A 74 0.38 14.47 0.03
N ALA A 75 1.21 15.43 0.38
CA ALA A 75 1.39 15.88 1.76
C ALA A 75 0.15 16.65 2.26
N GLN A 76 -0.33 16.36 3.48
CA GLN A 76 -1.58 16.93 4.01
C GLN A 76 -1.54 18.45 4.19
N HIS A 77 -0.39 19.02 4.55
CA HIS A 77 -0.29 20.46 4.87
C HIS A 77 -0.21 21.37 3.64
N SER A 78 0.31 20.87 2.52
CA SER A 78 0.60 21.64 1.30
C SER A 78 -0.19 21.18 0.07
N GLU A 79 -0.82 20.00 0.13
CA GLU A 79 -1.46 19.28 -0.98
C GLU A 79 -0.51 19.03 -2.17
N LYS A 80 0.81 19.09 -1.94
CA LYS A 80 1.87 18.89 -2.94
C LYS A 80 2.32 17.43 -3.02
N CYS A 81 2.75 17.04 -4.21
CA CYS A 81 3.19 15.69 -4.52
C CYS A 81 4.68 15.48 -4.19
N LEU A 82 5.00 14.30 -3.68
CA LEU A 82 6.36 13.76 -3.57
C LEU A 82 6.97 13.63 -4.97
N ASP A 83 8.12 14.27 -5.19
CA ASP A 83 8.70 14.51 -6.52
C ASP A 83 10.22 14.22 -6.51
N VAL A 84 10.70 13.46 -7.50
CA VAL A 84 12.15 13.37 -7.77
C VAL A 84 12.59 14.60 -8.55
N ALA A 85 13.43 15.43 -7.90
CA ALA A 85 13.74 16.77 -8.39
C ALA A 85 14.20 16.80 -9.85
N ASN A 86 13.55 17.66 -10.65
CA ASN A 86 13.78 17.86 -12.08
C ASN A 86 13.64 16.58 -12.94
N ALA A 87 12.86 15.59 -12.48
CA ALA A 87 12.73 14.27 -13.10
C ALA A 87 14.08 13.58 -13.39
N SER A 88 15.13 13.90 -12.63
CA SER A 88 16.46 13.34 -12.86
C SER A 88 16.45 11.82 -12.63
N THR A 89 17.31 11.10 -13.34
CA THR A 89 17.60 9.67 -13.13
C THR A 89 18.94 9.45 -12.41
N ALA A 90 19.59 10.52 -11.93
CA ALA A 90 20.88 10.45 -11.26
C ALA A 90 20.78 9.80 -9.86
N HIS A 91 21.89 9.22 -9.40
CA HIS A 91 22.01 8.73 -8.03
C HIS A 91 22.08 9.89 -7.02
N LEU A 92 21.48 9.73 -5.85
CA LEU A 92 21.37 10.77 -4.81
C LEU A 92 20.61 12.04 -5.25
N THR A 93 19.79 12.00 -6.31
CA THR A 93 18.89 13.14 -6.60
C THR A 93 17.96 13.35 -5.40
N PRO A 94 17.87 14.57 -4.85
CA PRO A 94 16.98 14.85 -3.73
C PRO A 94 15.51 14.62 -4.06
N ILE A 95 14.78 14.14 -3.06
CA ILE A 95 13.32 14.17 -3.07
C ILE A 95 12.85 15.53 -2.56
N VAL A 96 11.83 16.05 -3.23
CA VAL A 96 11.21 17.33 -2.91
C VAL A 96 9.68 17.20 -2.96
N GLN A 97 8.97 18.27 -2.60
CA GLN A 97 7.57 18.42 -3.00
C GLN A 97 7.43 19.32 -4.24
N GLY A 98 6.49 18.99 -5.11
CA GLY A 98 6.10 19.77 -6.28
C GLY A 98 4.58 19.96 -6.36
N ASN A 99 4.10 20.87 -7.21
CA ASN A 99 2.69 20.84 -7.58
C ASN A 99 2.40 19.48 -8.24
N CYS A 100 1.26 18.84 -7.94
CA CYS A 100 0.88 17.60 -8.62
C CYS A 100 0.54 17.90 -10.08
N TRP A 101 1.30 17.34 -11.02
CA TRP A 101 1.12 17.55 -12.47
C TRP A 101 1.04 16.26 -13.29
N GLY A 102 0.99 15.09 -12.64
CA GLY A 102 0.93 13.79 -13.32
C GLY A 102 2.23 13.37 -14.00
N GLY A 103 3.37 13.96 -13.60
CA GLY A 103 4.68 13.57 -14.08
C GLY A 103 5.10 12.21 -13.53
N THR A 104 5.74 11.37 -14.34
CA THR A 104 6.21 10.03 -13.91
C THR A 104 7.28 10.07 -12.81
N ASN A 105 7.90 11.23 -12.56
CA ASN A 105 8.77 11.49 -11.41
C ASN A 105 8.01 11.83 -10.10
N GLN A 106 6.69 11.94 -10.16
CA GLN A 106 5.76 12.07 -9.03
C GLN A 106 4.93 10.80 -8.79
N HIS A 107 5.11 9.78 -9.63
CA HIS A 107 4.39 8.52 -9.59
C HIS A 107 5.23 7.45 -8.92
N TRP A 108 4.65 6.80 -7.91
CA TRP A 108 5.35 5.87 -7.03
C TRP A 108 4.61 4.53 -6.98
N ARG A 109 5.38 3.45 -7.15
CA ARG A 109 4.96 2.07 -6.85
C ARG A 109 5.66 1.59 -5.59
N TRP A 110 5.20 0.48 -5.01
CA TRP A 110 5.90 -0.17 -3.90
C TRP A 110 5.95 -1.69 -4.05
N ILE A 111 7.05 -2.29 -3.62
CA ILE A 111 7.33 -3.72 -3.72
C ILE A 111 7.59 -4.26 -2.32
N ALA A 112 6.87 -5.30 -1.90
CA ALA A 112 7.00 -5.86 -0.56
C ALA A 112 8.36 -6.56 -0.36
N VAL A 113 9.05 -6.23 0.73
CA VAL A 113 10.32 -6.86 1.15
C VAL A 113 10.16 -7.69 2.44
N GLY A 114 8.93 -8.06 2.77
CA GLY A 114 8.56 -8.84 3.95
C GLY A 114 8.32 -8.00 5.21
N ASN A 115 7.69 -8.62 6.21
CA ASN A 115 7.43 -8.05 7.55
C ASN A 115 6.72 -6.69 7.56
N GLY A 116 5.86 -6.42 6.57
CA GLY A 116 5.13 -5.14 6.44
C GLY A 116 5.96 -3.96 5.92
N TYR A 117 7.15 -4.23 5.37
CA TYR A 117 8.01 -3.24 4.75
C TYR A 117 8.03 -3.36 3.23
N TYR A 118 8.30 -2.23 2.57
CA TYR A 118 8.31 -2.09 1.12
C TYR A 118 9.49 -1.25 0.64
N GLU A 119 10.05 -1.58 -0.51
CA GLU A 119 10.76 -0.59 -1.33
C GLU A 119 9.73 0.31 -2.03
N ILE A 120 9.92 1.62 -2.02
CA ILE A 120 9.08 2.59 -2.73
C ILE A 120 9.89 3.09 -3.94
N ARG A 121 9.38 2.96 -5.17
CA ARG A 121 10.13 3.23 -6.40
C ARG A 121 9.42 4.24 -7.30
N ALA A 122 10.18 5.19 -7.85
CA ALA A 122 9.67 6.17 -8.81
C ALA A 122 9.46 5.55 -10.21
N GLN A 123 8.37 5.89 -10.89
CA GLN A 123 8.03 5.31 -12.20
C GLN A 123 9.07 5.61 -13.28
N HIS A 124 9.62 6.83 -13.31
CA HIS A 124 10.50 7.29 -14.40
C HIS A 124 11.93 6.72 -14.33
N SER A 125 12.41 6.33 -13.15
CA SER A 125 13.81 5.91 -12.92
C SER A 125 13.97 4.50 -12.36
N ASP A 126 12.87 3.88 -11.91
CA ASP A 126 12.81 2.68 -11.05
C ASP A 126 13.75 2.70 -9.84
N LYS A 127 14.13 3.89 -9.36
CA LYS A 127 15.00 4.08 -8.21
C LYS A 127 14.20 4.11 -6.91
N CYS A 128 14.82 3.60 -5.86
CA CYS A 128 14.24 3.48 -4.54
C CYS A 128 14.31 4.81 -3.78
N LEU A 129 13.26 5.10 -3.01
CA LEU A 129 13.22 6.14 -1.99
C LEU A 129 14.20 5.77 -0.87
N ASP A 130 15.20 6.61 -0.60
CA ASP A 130 16.37 6.28 0.22
C ASP A 130 16.66 7.40 1.25
N VAL A 131 16.81 7.06 2.53
CA VAL A 131 17.35 7.98 3.54
C VAL A 131 18.87 8.04 3.42
N ALA A 132 19.39 9.20 3.02
CA ALA A 132 20.78 9.37 2.61
C ALA A 132 21.80 8.84 3.65
N ASN A 133 22.77 8.07 3.16
CA ASN A 133 23.85 7.44 3.95
C ASN A 133 23.35 6.54 5.10
N ALA A 134 22.10 6.06 5.06
CA ALA A 134 21.45 5.31 6.15
C ALA A 134 21.51 6.02 7.52
N SER A 135 21.66 7.34 7.52
CA SER A 135 21.72 8.15 8.75
C SER A 135 20.43 8.02 9.55
N THR A 136 20.53 8.11 10.88
CA THR A 136 19.40 8.18 11.81
C THR A 136 19.13 9.60 12.31
N ALA A 137 19.89 10.61 11.84
CA ALA A 137 19.73 11.99 12.28
C ALA A 137 18.45 12.65 11.72
N HIS A 138 17.78 13.42 12.57
CA HIS A 138 16.67 14.30 12.18
C HIS A 138 17.09 15.27 11.06
N GLY A 139 16.24 15.48 10.06
CA GLY A 139 16.53 16.38 8.94
C GLY A 139 17.47 15.80 7.88
N THR A 140 17.87 14.52 7.98
CA THR A 140 18.63 13.85 6.91
C THR A 140 17.79 13.85 5.62
N PRO A 141 18.35 14.31 4.48
CA PRO A 141 17.65 14.29 3.19
C PRO A 141 17.19 12.89 2.78
N VAL A 142 16.00 12.83 2.18
CA VAL A 142 15.57 11.67 1.39
C VAL A 142 15.94 11.94 -0.07
N VAL A 143 16.47 10.91 -0.72
CA VAL A 143 16.97 10.93 -2.10
C VAL A 143 16.38 9.74 -2.87
N GLN A 144 16.57 9.70 -4.20
CA GLN A 144 16.49 8.43 -4.93
C GLN A 144 17.87 7.73 -4.95
N GLY A 145 17.87 6.42 -4.75
CA GLY A 145 19.04 5.55 -4.82
C GLY A 145 18.82 4.36 -5.75
N ASN A 146 19.90 3.71 -6.19
CA ASN A 146 19.74 2.37 -6.80
C ASN A 146 19.14 1.45 -5.73
N CYS A 147 18.17 0.60 -6.06
CA CYS A 147 17.64 -0.36 -5.09
C CYS A 147 18.69 -1.42 -4.76
N TRP A 148 19.13 -1.49 -3.51
CA TRP A 148 20.16 -2.42 -3.02
C TRP A 148 19.72 -3.25 -1.80
N GLY A 149 18.45 -3.17 -1.40
CA GLY A 149 17.90 -3.90 -0.25
C GLY A 149 18.32 -3.32 1.12
N GLY A 150 18.80 -2.08 1.15
CA GLY A 150 19.18 -1.39 2.38
C GLY A 150 17.97 -1.08 3.26
N THR A 151 18.11 -1.20 4.59
CA THR A 151 16.99 -0.88 5.51
C THR A 151 16.60 0.61 5.50
N ASN A 152 17.46 1.50 5.01
CA ASN A 152 17.16 2.90 4.72
C ASN A 152 16.38 3.14 3.41
N GLN A 153 16.17 2.07 2.61
CA GLN A 153 15.30 2.04 1.43
C GLN A 153 13.98 1.30 1.69
N HIS A 154 13.81 0.75 2.90
CA HIS A 154 12.65 -0.01 3.30
C HIS A 154 11.74 0.86 4.16
N TRP A 155 10.47 0.96 3.77
CA TRP A 155 9.47 1.83 4.38
C TRP A 155 8.24 1.05 4.81
N ARG A 156 7.60 1.45 5.90
CA ARG A 156 6.27 0.97 6.28
C ARG A 156 5.24 2.09 6.18
N PHE A 157 4.03 1.74 5.76
CA PHE A 157 2.88 2.63 5.74
C PHE A 157 2.08 2.43 7.03
N VAL A 158 1.90 3.49 7.82
CA VAL A 158 1.11 3.48 9.05
C VAL A 158 -0.15 4.32 8.82
N LEU A 159 -1.30 3.66 8.66
CA LEU A 159 -2.59 4.33 8.48
C LEU A 159 -3.02 5.02 9.78
N LEU A 160 -3.30 6.31 9.69
CA LEU A 160 -3.80 7.15 10.77
C LEU A 160 -5.34 7.17 10.78
N SER A 161 -5.93 7.53 11.92
CA SER A 161 -7.39 7.62 12.10
C SER A 161 -8.07 8.69 11.23
N ASN A 162 -7.30 9.61 10.64
CA ASN A 162 -7.78 10.64 9.72
C ASN A 162 -7.72 10.22 8.23
N GLY A 163 -7.31 8.98 7.93
CA GLY A 163 -7.21 8.46 6.56
C GLY A 163 -5.91 8.78 5.81
N PHE A 164 -4.97 9.49 6.44
CA PHE A 164 -3.61 9.70 5.91
C PHE A 164 -2.65 8.62 6.40
N TYR A 165 -1.48 8.53 5.78
CA TYR A 165 -0.40 7.64 6.18
C TYR A 165 0.80 8.42 6.72
N GLU A 166 1.38 7.96 7.82
CA GLU A 166 2.81 8.17 8.05
C GLU A 166 3.60 7.12 7.25
N ILE A 167 4.68 7.54 6.60
CA ILE A 167 5.57 6.66 5.85
C ILE A 167 6.88 6.62 6.61
N ARG A 168 7.19 5.49 7.27
CA ARG A 168 8.31 5.40 8.23
C ARG A 168 9.45 4.52 7.72
N ALA A 169 10.69 5.01 7.82
CA ALA A 169 11.89 4.27 7.41
C ALA A 169 12.22 3.14 8.40
N ARG A 170 12.58 1.96 7.89
CA ARG A 170 12.80 0.74 8.70
C ARG A 170 13.99 0.83 9.64
N HIS A 171 15.04 1.55 9.27
CA HIS A 171 16.29 1.62 10.05
C HIS A 171 16.24 2.62 11.21
N SER A 172 15.39 3.64 11.14
CA SER A 172 15.34 4.75 12.10
C SER A 172 13.97 4.96 12.78
N ASP A 173 12.92 4.28 12.30
CA ASP A 173 11.49 4.51 12.57
C ASP A 173 10.99 5.95 12.29
N LYS A 174 11.79 6.77 11.62
CA LYS A 174 11.48 8.17 11.34
C LYS A 174 10.55 8.35 10.15
N CYS A 175 9.71 9.37 10.22
CA CYS A 175 8.69 9.71 9.24
C CYS A 175 9.28 10.47 8.05
N LEU A 176 8.74 10.21 6.86
CA LEU A 176 8.93 11.01 5.65
C LEU A 176 8.29 12.39 5.87
N ASP A 177 9.09 13.44 5.89
CA ASP A 177 8.73 14.78 6.37
C ASP A 177 9.05 15.84 5.30
N VAL A 178 8.09 16.70 4.98
CA VAL A 178 8.36 17.93 4.20
C VAL A 178 8.97 18.97 5.14
N ALA A 179 10.26 19.25 4.92
CA ALA A 179 11.10 19.99 5.85
C ALA A 179 10.49 21.35 6.27
N ASN A 180 10.50 21.60 7.58
CA ASN A 180 9.96 22.81 8.21
C ASN A 180 8.48 23.10 7.89
N ALA A 181 7.70 22.06 7.55
CA ALA A 181 6.33 22.17 7.05
C ALA A 181 6.17 23.19 5.90
N SER A 182 7.22 23.34 5.07
CA SER A 182 7.21 24.31 3.97
C SER A 182 6.09 24.01 2.98
N THR A 183 5.46 25.05 2.42
CA THR A 183 4.52 24.96 1.30
C THR A 183 5.15 25.38 -0.03
N ALA A 184 6.45 25.69 -0.04
CA ALA A 184 7.18 26.11 -1.23
C ALA A 184 7.41 24.95 -2.21
N HIS A 185 7.41 25.26 -3.51
CA HIS A 185 7.88 24.34 -4.55
C HIS A 185 9.34 23.96 -4.32
N ALA A 186 9.71 22.72 -4.63
CA ALA A 186 11.05 22.16 -4.45
C ALA A 186 11.58 22.16 -2.99
N ALA A 187 10.72 22.37 -1.99
CA ALA A 187 11.09 22.17 -0.59
C ALA A 187 11.52 20.70 -0.37
N ARG A 188 12.61 20.51 0.38
CA ARG A 188 13.22 19.19 0.60
C ARG A 188 12.29 18.28 1.40
N VAL A 189 12.33 17.00 1.04
CA VAL A 189 11.82 15.93 1.90
C VAL A 189 12.98 15.30 2.66
N VAL A 190 12.77 15.09 3.94
CA VAL A 190 13.75 14.61 4.92
C VAL A 190 13.13 13.48 5.74
N GLN A 191 13.92 12.81 6.59
CA GLN A 191 13.36 12.07 7.71
C GLN A 191 13.23 12.98 8.95
N GLY A 192 12.13 12.86 9.68
CA GLY A 192 11.91 13.54 10.96
C GLY A 192 11.38 12.55 12.02
N ASP A 193 11.54 12.89 13.30
CA ASP A 193 10.83 12.15 14.36
C ASP A 193 9.32 12.23 14.10
N CYS A 194 8.58 11.13 14.25
CA CYS A 194 7.14 11.14 14.01
C CYS A 194 6.44 11.88 15.16
N TRP A 195 6.02 13.13 14.92
CA TRP A 195 5.39 14.00 15.91
C TRP A 195 3.92 14.31 15.61
N GLY A 196 3.35 13.70 14.57
CA GLY A 196 1.95 13.92 14.15
C GLY A 196 1.73 15.22 13.38
N GLY A 197 2.79 15.79 12.82
CA GLY A 197 2.72 16.98 11.96
C GLY A 197 2.07 16.68 10.62
N THR A 198 1.22 17.57 10.13
CA THR A 198 0.55 17.40 8.82
C THR A 198 1.52 17.41 7.62
N ASN A 199 2.77 17.85 7.83
CA ASN A 199 3.88 17.71 6.87
C ASN A 199 4.54 16.32 6.85
N GLN A 200 4.11 15.42 7.74
CA GLN A 200 4.52 14.00 7.82
C GLN A 200 3.40 13.04 7.38
N HIS A 201 2.22 13.58 7.04
CA HIS A 201 1.02 12.84 6.70
C HIS A 201 0.80 12.86 5.19
N TRP A 202 0.64 11.69 4.59
CA TRP A 202 0.58 11.51 3.14
C TRP A 202 -0.72 10.83 2.70
N ARG A 203 -1.41 11.42 1.72
CA ARG A 203 -2.53 10.78 1.01
C ARG A 203 -1.98 10.09 -0.23
N LEU A 204 -2.28 8.80 -0.38
CA LEU A 204 -1.90 8.03 -1.58
C LEU A 204 -3.02 8.17 -2.62
N ALA A 205 -2.82 9.02 -3.62
CA ALA A 205 -3.78 9.26 -4.70
C ALA A 205 -3.42 8.40 -5.92
N TYR A 206 -4.36 7.60 -6.42
CA TYR A 206 -4.12 6.73 -7.57
C TYR A 206 -3.83 7.54 -8.84
N ALA A 207 -2.75 7.18 -9.54
CA ALA A 207 -2.21 7.87 -10.72
C ALA A 207 -2.34 7.05 -12.03
N GLY A 208 -2.80 5.79 -11.94
CA GLY A 208 -3.04 4.92 -13.10
C GLY A 208 -2.23 3.63 -13.09
N THR A 209 -2.72 2.64 -13.84
CA THR A 209 -2.02 1.38 -14.14
C THR A 209 -1.21 1.52 -15.43
N TRP A 210 0.01 0.97 -15.46
CA TRP A 210 0.86 0.89 -16.66
C TRP A 210 1.42 -0.53 -16.83
N GLY A 211 1.33 -1.10 -18.04
CA GLY A 211 1.83 -2.45 -18.37
C GLY A 211 1.46 -2.89 -19.79
#